data_AF-A0A8J2LVV0-F1
#
_entry.id   AF-A0A8J2LVV0-F1
#
_cell.length_a   1.000
_cell.length_b   1.000
_cell.length_c   1.000
_cell.angle_alpha   90.00
_cell.angle_beta   90.00
_cell.angle_gamma   90.00
#
_symmetry.space_group_name_H-M   'P 1'
#
loop_
_entity.id
_entity.type
_entity.pdbx_description
1 polymer ?
#
loop_
_entity_poly.entity_id
_entity_poly.type
_entity_poly.pdbx_seq_one_letter_code
_entity_poly.pdbx_strand_id
1 'polypeptide(L)'
;MLQHLIYISYPKKFTVRSDPATFGQILSVEGEHFDDPSNGCNVVPATDGSIFPGNITRDTILSFYSEDLCSVVPLVFKEVTTYKGISAYKFVLAEDALDIAACDCKDSGDSSDHVKTCLPSGAVDVKTCQHSK
;
A
#
# COMPACT_ATOMS: atom_id res chain seq x y z
N MET A 1 29.97 21.88 10.12
CA MET A 1 30.19 20.41 10.13
C MET A 1 28.92 19.79 9.57
N LEU A 2 28.87 19.55 8.26
CA LEU A 2 27.66 19.05 7.58
C LEU A 2 27.55 17.54 7.81
N GLN A 3 26.52 17.12 8.54
CA GLN A 3 26.13 15.72 8.67
C GLN A 3 25.55 15.24 7.35
N HIS A 4 26.30 14.43 6.60
CA HIS A 4 25.73 13.59 5.55
C HIS A 4 25.00 12.44 6.23
N LEU A 5 23.71 12.63 6.53
CA LEU A 5 22.82 11.50 6.80
C LEU A 5 22.51 10.85 5.46
N ILE A 6 23.32 9.86 5.09
CA ILE A 6 22.94 8.91 4.05
C ILE A 6 21.82 8.08 4.66
N TYR A 7 20.58 8.34 4.25
CA TYR A 7 19.44 7.47 4.57
C TYR A 7 19.68 6.16 3.82
N ILE A 8 20.29 5.18 4.49
CA ILE A 8 20.42 3.83 3.94
C ILE A 8 19.08 3.15 4.20
N SER A 9 18.14 3.33 3.26
CA SER A 9 16.98 2.42 3.20
C SER A 9 17.53 1.06 2.80
N TYR A 10 17.53 0.11 3.73
CA TYR A 10 17.78 -1.29 3.37
C TYR A 10 16.59 -1.72 2.51
N PRO A 11 16.81 -2.13 1.24
CA PRO A 11 15.69 -2.53 0.40
C PRO A 11 14.99 -3.73 1.05
N LYS A 12 13.69 -3.59 1.34
CA LYS A 12 12.92 -4.72 1.84
C LYS A 12 12.86 -5.81 0.77
N LYS A 13 12.94 -7.07 1.21
CA LYS A 13 12.82 -8.24 0.35
C LYS A 13 11.35 -8.59 0.16
N PHE A 14 10.87 -8.38 -1.06
CA PHE A 14 9.57 -8.82 -1.52
C PHE A 14 9.68 -10.18 -2.19
N THR A 15 8.75 -11.08 -1.85
CA THR A 15 8.44 -12.24 -2.69
C THR A 15 7.12 -11.94 -3.38
N VAL A 16 7.07 -12.10 -4.70
CA VAL A 16 5.90 -11.76 -5.52
C VAL A 16 5.38 -12.97 -6.30
N ARG A 17 4.10 -12.95 -6.65
CA ARG A 17 3.45 -13.95 -7.49
C ARG A 17 3.94 -13.84 -8.93
N SER A 18 4.11 -15.00 -9.58
CA SER A 18 4.56 -15.11 -10.97
C SER A 18 3.44 -15.48 -11.96
N ASP A 19 2.27 -15.88 -11.47
CA ASP A 19 1.13 -16.21 -12.33
C ASP A 19 0.62 -14.96 -13.07
N PRO A 20 0.33 -15.02 -14.39
CA PRO A 20 -0.05 -13.84 -15.17
C PRO A 20 -1.22 -13.02 -14.61
N ALA A 21 -2.19 -13.68 -13.98
CA ALA A 21 -3.38 -13.05 -13.40
C ALA A 21 -3.07 -12.29 -12.10
N THR A 22 -1.97 -12.62 -11.42
CA THR A 22 -1.58 -12.03 -10.13
C THR A 22 -0.14 -11.49 -10.17
N PHE A 23 0.43 -11.32 -11.35
CA PHE A 23 1.84 -11.04 -11.53
C PHE A 23 2.24 -9.77 -10.78
N GLY A 24 3.31 -9.85 -9.98
CA GLY A 24 3.81 -8.72 -9.20
C GLY A 24 3.06 -8.47 -7.88
N GLN A 25 1.98 -9.18 -7.58
CA GLN A 25 1.34 -9.12 -6.26
C GLN A 25 2.27 -9.70 -5.18
N ILE A 26 2.32 -9.04 -4.03
CA ILE A 26 3.19 -9.40 -2.91
C ILE A 26 2.63 -10.64 -2.21
N LEU A 27 3.49 -11.65 -2.00
CA LEU A 27 3.23 -12.83 -1.18
C LEU A 27 3.75 -12.65 0.24
N SER A 28 4.94 -12.06 0.37
CA SER A 28 5.58 -11.82 1.66
C SER A 28 6.55 -10.66 1.61
N VAL A 29 6.71 -9.97 2.73
CA VAL A 29 7.70 -8.91 2.97
C VAL A 29 8.60 -9.36 4.11
N GLU A 30 9.92 -9.44 3.89
CA GLU A 30 10.87 -9.95 4.89
C GLU A 30 10.54 -11.37 5.42
N GLY A 31 9.86 -12.17 4.60
CA GLY A 31 9.43 -13.53 4.96
C GLY A 31 8.11 -13.60 5.73
N GLU A 32 7.53 -12.47 6.12
CA GLU A 32 6.19 -12.44 6.69
C GLU A 32 5.13 -12.38 5.60
N HIS A 33 4.12 -13.23 5.70
CA HIS A 33 3.05 -13.30 4.71
C HIS A 33 2.26 -11.99 4.68
N PHE A 34 2.21 -11.39 3.50
CA PHE A 34 1.46 -10.16 3.26
C PHE A 34 -0.05 -10.38 3.43
N ASP A 35 -0.49 -11.60 3.11
CA ASP A 35 -1.88 -12.03 3.17
C ASP A 35 -2.26 -12.70 4.51
N ASP A 36 -1.51 -12.49 5.59
CA ASP A 36 -1.79 -13.14 6.89
C ASP A 36 -2.99 -12.46 7.60
N PRO A 37 -4.15 -13.15 7.73
CA PRO A 37 -5.32 -12.59 8.39
C PRO A 37 -5.12 -12.36 9.89
N SER A 38 -4.08 -12.95 10.51
CA SER A 38 -3.76 -12.72 11.92
C SER A 38 -3.23 -11.30 12.20
N ASN A 39 -2.84 -10.58 11.14
CA ASN A 39 -2.41 -9.17 11.22
C ASN A 39 -3.57 -8.16 11.30
N GLY A 40 -4.84 -8.62 11.35
CA GLY A 40 -5.96 -7.81 11.83
C GLY A 40 -6.56 -6.78 10.87
N CYS A 41 -6.15 -6.77 9.60
CA CYS A 41 -6.76 -5.95 8.55
C CYS A 41 -7.22 -6.83 7.37
N ASN A 42 -8.28 -6.42 6.67
CA ASN A 42 -8.65 -7.05 5.40
C ASN A 42 -7.48 -6.98 4.44
N VAL A 43 -6.94 -8.15 4.11
CA VAL A 43 -5.83 -8.27 3.16
C VAL A 43 -6.35 -7.89 1.77
N VAL A 44 -5.87 -6.75 1.27
CA VAL A 44 -6.10 -6.33 -0.11
C VAL A 44 -4.87 -6.73 -0.94
N PRO A 45 -5.03 -7.59 -1.96
CA PRO A 45 -3.91 -7.95 -2.84
C PRO A 45 -3.29 -6.70 -3.44
N ALA A 46 -1.97 -6.55 -3.27
CA ALA A 46 -1.23 -5.36 -3.68
C ALA A 46 0.09 -5.73 -4.32
N THR A 47 0.58 -4.87 -5.21
CA THR A 47 1.94 -4.96 -5.78
C THR A 47 2.89 -4.01 -5.03
N ASP A 48 4.16 -3.95 -5.44
CA ASP A 48 5.10 -2.91 -4.97
C ASP A 48 4.94 -1.58 -5.73
N GLY A 49 3.99 -1.50 -6.66
CA GLY A 49 3.71 -0.31 -7.48
C GLY A 49 4.58 -0.18 -8.73
N SER A 50 5.56 -1.06 -8.94
CA SER A 50 6.42 -1.04 -10.13
C SER A 50 5.77 -1.71 -11.34
N ILE A 51 4.99 -2.77 -11.10
CA ILE A 51 4.31 -3.58 -12.11
C ILE A 51 2.94 -4.00 -11.56
N PHE A 52 1.94 -4.06 -12.43
CA PHE A 52 0.60 -4.54 -12.11
C PHE A 52 0.22 -5.75 -12.98
N PRO A 53 -0.70 -6.61 -12.53
CA PRO A 53 -1.22 -7.71 -13.33
C PRO A 53 -1.82 -7.25 -14.67
N GLY A 54 -1.88 -8.17 -15.65
CA GLY A 54 -2.47 -7.90 -16.96
C GLY A 54 -3.99 -7.71 -16.95
N ASN A 55 -4.58 -7.47 -18.13
CA ASN A 55 -6.03 -7.24 -18.33
C ASN A 55 -6.63 -6.06 -17.53
N ILE A 56 -5.84 -4.99 -17.36
CA ILE A 56 -6.30 -3.75 -16.73
C ILE A 56 -7.37 -3.08 -17.58
N THR A 57 -8.50 -2.74 -16.95
CA THR A 57 -9.61 -1.98 -17.54
C THR A 57 -9.79 -0.65 -16.81
N ARG A 58 -10.72 0.19 -17.26
CA ARG A 58 -11.03 1.47 -16.60
C ARG A 58 -11.71 1.29 -15.23
N ASP A 59 -12.32 0.14 -15.00
CA ASP A 59 -13.03 -0.20 -13.75
C ASP A 59 -12.13 -0.96 -12.77
N THR A 60 -10.90 -1.27 -13.17
CA THR A 60 -9.93 -1.96 -12.31
C THR A 60 -9.44 -1.02 -11.21
N ILE A 61 -9.56 -1.42 -9.95
CA ILE A 61 -8.84 -0.79 -8.84
C ILE A 61 -7.48 -1.46 -8.73
N LEU A 62 -6.42 -0.67 -8.89
CA LEU A 62 -5.06 -1.15 -8.69
C LEU A 62 -4.62 -0.82 -7.27
N SER A 63 -3.88 -1.73 -6.63
CA SER A 63 -3.41 -1.53 -5.26
C SER A 63 -1.90 -1.75 -5.21
N PHE A 64 -1.22 -0.89 -4.48
CA PHE A 64 0.20 -1.07 -4.17
C PHE A 64 0.45 -0.89 -2.68
N TYR A 65 1.42 -1.63 -2.15
CA TYR A 65 1.91 -1.44 -0.79
C TYR A 65 2.95 -0.32 -0.78
N SER A 66 2.70 0.71 0.02
CA SER A 66 3.69 1.76 0.26
C SER A 66 4.46 1.44 1.53
N GLU A 67 5.77 1.24 1.43
CA GLU A 67 6.61 1.07 2.62
C GLU A 67 6.63 2.32 3.51
N ASP A 68 6.53 3.50 2.90
CA ASP A 68 6.55 4.79 3.60
C ASP A 68 5.25 4.99 4.41
N LEU A 69 4.10 4.58 3.86
CA LEU A 69 2.80 4.68 4.52
C LEU A 69 2.44 3.43 5.33
N CYS A 70 3.18 2.34 5.13
CA CYS A 70 2.96 1.03 5.74
C CYS A 70 1.56 0.47 5.51
N SER A 71 0.95 0.85 4.40
CA SER A 71 -0.43 0.52 4.06
C SER A 71 -0.56 0.20 2.59
N VAL A 72 -1.64 -0.52 2.26
CA VAL A 72 -2.08 -0.66 0.87
C VAL A 72 -2.77 0.62 0.44
N VAL A 73 -2.40 1.10 -0.74
CA VAL A 73 -2.88 2.35 -1.30
C VAL A 73 -3.62 2.05 -2.61
N PRO A 74 -4.91 2.41 -2.72
CA PRO A 74 -5.70 2.19 -3.93
C PRO A 74 -5.45 3.28 -4.98
N LEU A 75 -5.46 2.85 -6.23
CA LEU A 75 -5.35 3.67 -7.43
C LEU A 75 -6.58 3.44 -8.32
N VAL A 76 -7.15 4.54 -8.79
CA VAL A 76 -8.34 4.57 -9.66
C VAL A 76 -8.01 5.19 -11.01
N PHE A 77 -8.70 4.72 -12.06
CA PHE A 77 -8.56 5.27 -13.40
C PHE A 77 -8.98 6.74 -13.43
N LYS A 78 -8.15 7.59 -14.03
CA LYS A 78 -8.47 9.00 -14.27
C LYS A 78 -8.78 9.28 -15.74
N GLU A 79 -7.86 8.91 -16.63
CA GLU A 79 -7.94 9.26 -18.04
C GLU A 79 -7.08 8.35 -18.91
N VAL A 80 -7.38 8.31 -20.21
CA VAL A 80 -6.47 7.76 -21.22
C VAL A 80 -5.46 8.86 -21.57
N THR A 81 -4.18 8.51 -21.59
CA THR A 81 -3.08 9.41 -21.94
C THR A 81 -2.15 8.75 -22.96
N THR A 82 -1.19 9.52 -23.46
CA THR A 82 -0.13 9.01 -24.35
C THR A 82 1.22 9.32 -23.73
N TYR A 83 2.00 8.28 -23.45
CA TYR A 83 3.36 8.41 -22.94
C TYR A 83 4.35 7.84 -23.96
N LYS A 84 5.27 8.68 -24.47
CA LYS A 84 6.26 8.30 -25.48
C LYS A 84 5.64 7.61 -26.72
N GLY A 85 4.47 8.08 -27.16
CA GLY A 85 3.75 7.51 -28.31
C GLY A 85 2.95 6.24 -28.02
N ILE A 86 2.94 5.76 -26.77
CA ILE A 86 2.17 4.59 -26.33
C ILE A 86 0.90 5.06 -25.61
N SER A 87 -0.26 4.58 -26.04
CA SER A 87 -1.52 4.83 -25.33
C SER A 87 -1.51 4.09 -23.99
N ALA A 88 -1.81 4.82 -22.91
CA ALA A 88 -1.72 4.33 -21.55
C ALA A 88 -2.93 4.78 -20.74
N TYR A 89 -3.25 4.05 -19.68
CA TYR A 89 -4.19 4.48 -18.67
C TYR A 89 -3.45 5.20 -17.56
N LYS A 90 -3.92 6.39 -17.22
CA LYS A 90 -3.43 7.15 -16.08
C LYS A 90 -4.27 6.78 -14.87
N PHE A 91 -3.62 6.16 -13.90
CA PHE A 91 -4.18 5.89 -12.58
C PHE A 91 -3.70 6.96 -11.60
N VAL A 92 -4.54 7.32 -10.64
CA VAL A 92 -4.26 8.26 -9.56
C VAL A 92 -4.72 7.68 -8.22
N LEU A 93 -4.20 8.20 -7.11
CA LEU A 93 -4.73 7.86 -5.79
C LEU A 93 -6.23 8.11 -5.74
N ALA A 94 -6.99 7.19 -5.14
CA ALA A 94 -8.38 7.45 -4.79
C ALA A 94 -8.45 8.66 -3.84
N GLU A 95 -9.55 9.42 -3.88
CA GLU A 95 -9.67 10.64 -3.06
C GLU A 95 -9.57 10.34 -1.56
N ASP A 96 -10.03 9.16 -1.16
CA ASP A 96 -10.03 8.61 0.19
C ASP A 96 -8.83 7.69 0.47
N ALA A 97 -7.84 7.59 -0.43
CA ALA A 97 -6.73 6.64 -0.31
C ALA A 97 -5.91 6.79 0.98
N LEU A 98 -5.92 7.97 1.59
CA LEU A 98 -5.20 8.28 2.84
C LEU A 98 -6.13 8.32 4.06
N ASP A 99 -7.44 8.22 3.86
CA ASP A 99 -8.44 8.23 4.94
C ASP A 99 -8.57 6.83 5.58
N ILE A 100 -7.99 5.81 4.93
CA ILE A 100 -8.08 4.40 5.30
C ILE A 100 -7.26 4.06 6.56
N ALA A 101 -6.21 4.84 6.88
CA ALA A 101 -5.15 4.37 7.76
C ALA A 101 -5.29 4.69 9.27
N ALA A 102 -6.36 5.36 9.72
CA ALA A 102 -6.44 5.82 11.12
C ALA A 102 -7.58 5.22 11.95
N CYS A 103 -8.60 4.60 11.34
CA CYS A 103 -9.78 4.11 12.07
C CYS A 103 -10.01 2.60 11.96
N ASP A 104 -9.62 1.96 10.86
CA ASP A 104 -10.29 0.73 10.42
C ASP A 104 -9.62 -0.58 10.84
N CYS A 105 -8.42 -0.52 11.45
CA CYS A 105 -7.73 -1.69 11.98
C CYS A 105 -7.64 -1.68 13.50
N LYS A 106 -8.79 -1.71 14.16
CA LYS A 106 -8.94 -2.19 15.54
C LYS A 106 -10.27 -2.90 15.70
N ASP A 107 -10.28 -4.20 15.40
CA ASP A 107 -11.23 -5.13 16.01
C ASP A 107 -10.57 -6.51 16.19
N SER A 108 -9.57 -6.56 17.08
CA SER A 108 -9.17 -7.79 17.76
C SER A 108 -9.14 -7.53 19.26
N GLY A 109 -10.33 -7.34 19.83
CA GLY A 109 -10.66 -7.64 21.22
C GLY A 109 -9.77 -7.03 22.30
N ASP A 110 -9.97 -5.74 22.60
CA ASP A 110 -10.06 -5.32 24.00
C ASP A 110 -10.90 -4.03 24.09
N SER A 111 -12.15 -4.23 24.48
CA SER A 111 -13.15 -3.20 24.67
C SER A 111 -12.97 -2.56 26.05
N SER A 112 -12.27 -1.43 26.16
CA SER A 112 -12.59 -0.42 27.20
C SER A 112 -11.91 0.95 27.13
N ASP A 113 -10.95 1.28 26.25
CA ASP A 113 -10.26 2.59 26.37
C ASP A 113 -9.71 3.23 25.07
N HIS A 114 -10.32 2.94 23.90
CA HIS A 114 -9.82 3.46 22.63
C HIS A 114 -10.84 4.28 21.84
N VAL A 115 -11.28 5.40 22.42
CA VAL A 115 -11.53 6.59 21.58
C VAL A 115 -10.16 7.21 21.30
N LYS A 116 -9.43 6.68 20.30
CA LYS A 116 -8.31 7.41 19.71
C LYS A 116 -8.87 8.09 18.48
N THR A 117 -9.09 9.39 18.59
CA THR A 117 -9.49 10.30 17.53
C THR A 117 -8.83 9.87 16.22
N CYS A 118 -9.64 9.42 15.26
CA CYS A 118 -9.16 9.21 13.91
C CYS A 118 -8.46 10.47 13.43
N LEU A 119 -7.37 10.30 12.68
CA LEU A 119 -6.73 11.43 12.03
C LEU A 119 -7.74 12.11 11.09
N PRO A 120 -7.63 13.43 10.87
CA PRO A 120 -8.40 14.11 9.85
C PRO A 120 -8.19 13.45 8.48
N SER A 121 -9.19 13.54 7.60
CA SER A 121 -9.05 13.10 6.21
C SER A 121 -7.78 13.65 5.56
N GLY A 122 -7.09 12.78 4.82
CA GLY A 122 -5.82 13.04 4.18
C GLY A 122 -4.58 12.77 5.05
N ALA A 123 -4.72 12.28 6.28
CA ALA A 123 -3.61 12.02 7.19
C ALA A 123 -3.51 10.54 7.63
N VAL A 124 -2.27 10.03 7.66
CA VAL A 124 -1.91 8.65 7.99
C VAL A 124 -0.96 8.63 9.20
N ASP A 125 -1.20 7.74 10.18
CA ASP A 125 -0.26 7.50 11.28
C ASP A 125 0.77 6.45 10.87
N VAL A 126 1.99 6.90 10.55
CA VAL A 126 3.13 6.04 10.16
C VAL A 126 4.08 5.75 11.32
N LYS A 127 3.76 6.21 12.54
CA LYS A 127 4.68 6.17 13.67
C LYS A 127 5.06 4.74 14.06
N THR A 128 4.10 3.82 13.99
CA THR A 128 4.24 2.43 14.45
C THR A 128 5.18 1.61 13.58
N CYS A 129 5.31 1.94 12.29
CA CYS A 129 6.01 1.12 11.30
C CYS A 129 7.31 1.75 10.77
N GLN A 130 7.47 3.07 10.85
CA GLN A 130 8.74 3.73 10.50
C GLN A 130 9.79 3.66 11.61
N HIS A 131 9.38 3.31 12.84
CA HIS A 131 10.26 3.23 14.01
C HIS A 131 10.27 1.85 14.69
N SER A 132 9.72 0.82 14.07
CA SER A 132 9.90 -0.57 14.53
C SER A 132 11.33 -1.01 14.22
N LYS A 133 12.15 -1.10 15.27
CA LYS A 133 13.48 -1.70 15.26
C LYS A 133 13.43 -3.21 15.07
#